data_AF-A0A819AHU1-F1
#
_entry.id   AF-A0A819AHU1-F1
#
_cell.length_a   1.000
_cell.length_b   1.000
_cell.length_c   1.000
_cell.angle_alpha   90.00
_cell.angle_beta   90.00
_cell.angle_gamma   90.00
#
_symmetry.space_group_name_H-M   'P 1'
#
loop_
_entity.id
_entity.type
_entity.pdbx_description
1 polymer ?
#
loop_
_entity_poly.entity_id
_entity_poly.type
_entity_poly.pdbx_seq_one_letter_code
_entity_poly.pdbx_strand_id
1 'polypeptide(L)'
;MSKNLLHESASSDALRLKALQSGFESRVEVNQRMLIDKMLARYSSDFVVCRELIQNSDDAKATSFHFEITCDNGSSSSLSSEKDFHNKTITEICAINNGL
;
A
#
# COMPACT_ATOMS: atom_id res chain seq x y z
N MET A 1 -38.18 45.03 10.91
CA MET A 1 -37.10 44.80 11.89
C MET A 1 -36.19 43.70 11.38
N SER A 2 -35.13 44.09 10.68
CA SER A 2 -34.20 43.20 9.99
C SER A 2 -33.39 42.36 10.99
N LYS A 3 -33.50 41.03 10.93
CA LYS A 3 -32.58 40.12 11.59
C LYS A 3 -31.48 39.77 10.59
N ASN A 4 -30.43 40.59 10.55
CA ASN A 4 -29.18 40.24 9.88
C ASN A 4 -28.51 39.10 10.67
N LEU A 5 -28.83 37.87 10.31
CA LEU A 5 -28.11 36.68 10.76
C LEU A 5 -26.80 36.64 9.96
N LEU A 6 -25.77 37.30 10.49
CA LEU A 6 -24.40 37.12 10.02
C LEU A 6 -24.02 35.67 10.33
N HIS A 7 -24.08 34.83 9.30
CA HIS A 7 -23.58 33.47 9.33
C HIS A 7 -22.07 33.55 9.55
N GLU A 8 -21.65 33.43 10.80
CA GLU A 8 -20.25 33.39 11.22
C GLU A 8 -19.62 32.18 10.54
N SER A 9 -19.01 32.41 9.37
CA SER A 9 -18.19 31.42 8.68
C SER A 9 -16.98 31.17 9.56
N ALA A 10 -17.12 30.20 10.47
CA ALA A 10 -16.06 29.82 11.39
C ALA A 10 -14.78 29.59 10.57
N SER A 11 -13.76 30.41 10.83
CA SER A 11 -12.43 30.21 10.26
C SER A 11 -11.97 28.78 10.59
N SER A 12 -11.20 28.15 9.70
CA SER A 12 -10.58 26.85 9.94
C SER A 12 -9.88 26.80 11.31
N ASP A 13 -9.26 27.91 11.70
CA ASP A 13 -8.59 28.08 12.99
C ASP A 13 -9.56 28.07 14.17
N ALA A 14 -10.74 28.67 14.02
CA ALA A 14 -11.79 28.68 15.04
C ALA A 14 -12.39 27.27 15.23
N LEU A 15 -12.57 26.52 14.13
CA LEU A 15 -13.00 25.12 14.18
C LEU A 15 -11.94 24.23 14.83
N ARG A 16 -10.66 24.43 14.50
CA ARG A 16 -9.53 23.73 15.12
C ARG A 16 -9.44 24.01 16.62
N LEU A 17 -9.53 25.27 17.05
CA LEU A 17 -9.53 25.66 18.46
C LEU A 17 -10.68 25.00 19.22
N LYS A 18 -11.88 25.00 18.64
CA LYS A 18 -13.05 24.34 19.25
C LYS A 18 -12.86 22.84 19.37
N ALA A 19 -12.33 22.17 18.34
CA ALA A 19 -12.03 20.74 18.36
C ALA A 19 -10.95 20.38 19.39
N LEU A 20 -9.93 21.22 19.59
CA LEU A 20 -8.92 21.02 20.65
C LEU A 20 -9.48 21.26 22.05
N GLN A 21 -10.40 22.22 22.21
CA GLN A 21 -11.05 22.51 23.49
C GLN A 21 -12.07 21.45 23.91
N SER A 22 -12.76 20.82 22.95
CA SER A 22 -13.79 19.81 23.21
C SER A 22 -13.33 18.37 22.98
N GLY A 23 -12.15 18.17 22.41
CA GLY A 23 -11.65 16.86 21.99
C GLY A 23 -11.00 16.10 23.13
N PHE A 24 -11.36 14.82 23.27
CA PHE A 24 -10.65 13.91 24.15
C PHE A 24 -9.37 13.44 23.44
N GLU A 25 -8.21 13.85 23.94
CA GLU A 25 -6.92 13.41 23.42
C GLU A 25 -6.67 11.96 23.85
N SER A 26 -6.98 11.02 22.96
CA SER A 26 -6.62 9.61 23.15
C SER A 26 -5.32 9.31 22.41
N ARG A 27 -4.40 8.62 23.10
CA ARG A 27 -3.19 8.11 22.47
C ARG A 27 -3.59 7.15 21.35
N VAL A 28 -3.24 7.50 20.11
CA VAL A 28 -3.44 6.61 18.97
C VAL A 28 -2.37 5.52 19.05
N GLU A 29 -2.81 4.31 19.34
CA GLU A 29 -1.96 3.13 19.33
C GLU A 29 -2.26 2.26 18.11
N VAL A 30 -1.21 1.67 17.54
CA VAL A 30 -1.33 0.76 16.42
C VAL A 30 -1.43 -0.66 16.95
N ASN A 31 -2.58 -1.30 16.76
CA ASN A 31 -2.67 -2.75 16.91
C ASN A 31 -1.99 -3.40 15.70
N GLN A 32 -0.77 -3.91 15.91
CA GLN A 32 0.07 -4.46 14.85
C GLN A 32 -0.58 -5.65 14.13
N ARG A 33 -1.25 -6.57 14.85
CA ARG A 33 -1.93 -7.72 14.21
C ARG A 33 -3.06 -7.25 13.30
N MET A 34 -3.91 -6.37 13.82
CA MET A 34 -5.00 -5.81 13.04
C MET A 34 -4.51 -4.98 11.83
N LEU A 35 -3.36 -4.32 11.95
CA LEU A 35 -2.74 -3.62 10.83
C LEU A 35 -2.30 -4.60 9.73
N ILE A 36 -1.65 -5.71 10.11
CA ILE A 36 -1.24 -6.76 9.17
C ILE A 36 -2.47 -7.34 8.46
N ASP A 37 -3.53 -7.67 9.21
CA ASP A 37 -4.76 -8.23 8.63
C ASP A 37 -5.40 -7.27 7.63
N LYS A 38 -5.41 -5.96 7.93
CA LYS A 38 -5.91 -4.93 7.02
C LYS A 38 -5.06 -4.84 5.75
N MET A 39 -3.74 -4.93 5.87
CA MET A 39 -2.85 -4.92 4.71
C MET A 39 -3.09 -6.15 3.84
N LEU A 40 -3.08 -7.36 4.43
CA LEU A 40 -3.32 -8.60 3.68
C LEU A 40 -4.70 -8.61 3.00
N ALA A 41 -5.73 -8.06 3.65
CA ALA A 41 -7.05 -7.94 3.03
C ALA A 41 -7.05 -7.03 1.79
N ARG A 42 -6.26 -5.95 1.78
CA ARG A 42 -6.14 -5.04 0.63
C ARG A 42 -5.37 -5.67 -0.54
N TYR A 43 -4.40 -6.53 -0.26
CA TYR A 43 -3.59 -7.23 -1.27
C TYR A 43 -4.04 -8.68 -1.51
N SER A 44 -5.30 -9.00 -1.19
CA SER A 44 -5.84 -10.38 -1.21
C SER A 44 -6.14 -10.94 -2.59
N SER A 45 -6.25 -10.09 -3.63
CA SER A 45 -6.55 -10.53 -4.99
C SER A 45 -5.30 -10.84 -5.80
N ASP A 46 -5.48 -11.66 -6.83
CA ASP A 46 -4.39 -12.02 -7.73
C ASP A 46 -3.76 -10.78 -8.39
N PHE A 47 -2.43 -10.83 -8.48
CA PHE A 47 -1.59 -9.80 -9.11
C PHE A 47 -1.73 -8.39 -8.52
N VAL A 48 -2.40 -8.18 -7.37
CA VAL A 48 -2.52 -6.83 -6.76
C VAL A 48 -1.14 -6.26 -6.47
N VAL A 49 -0.26 -7.06 -5.85
CA VAL A 49 1.12 -6.65 -5.56
C VAL A 49 1.86 -6.24 -6.83
N CYS A 50 1.71 -6.98 -7.93
CA CYS A 50 2.35 -6.64 -9.20
C CYS A 50 1.86 -5.30 -9.76
N ARG A 51 0.54 -5.05 -9.72
CA ARG A 51 -0.04 -3.79 -10.20
C ARG A 51 0.41 -2.59 -9.39
N GLU A 52 0.62 -2.76 -8.09
CA GLU A 52 1.02 -1.69 -7.20
C GLU A 52 2.50 -1.35 -7.39
N LEU A 53 3.34 -2.35 -7.65
CA LEU A 53 4.74 -2.12 -8.02
C LEU A 53 4.89 -1.41 -9.38
N ILE A 54 4.02 -1.73 -10.35
CA ILE A 54 3.97 -1.02 -11.64
C ILE A 54 3.50 0.43 -11.43
N GLN A 55 2.47 0.67 -10.62
CA GLN A 55 2.01 2.02 -10.29
C GLN A 55 3.11 2.82 -9.60
N ASN A 56 3.83 2.24 -8.63
CA ASN A 56 4.98 2.90 -7.99
C ASN A 56 6.06 3.28 -9.01
N SER A 57 6.23 2.47 -10.06
CA SER A 57 7.19 2.75 -11.13
C SER A 57 6.71 3.90 -12.02
N ASP A 58 5.42 3.98 -12.33
CA ASP A 58 4.79 5.09 -13.05
C ASP A 58 4.84 6.40 -12.24
N ASP A 59 4.54 6.34 -10.94
CA ASP A 59 4.65 7.46 -10.01
C ASP A 59 6.08 8.00 -9.93
N ALA A 60 7.08 7.10 -10.01
CA ALA A 60 8.50 7.45 -10.09
C ALA A 60 8.96 7.90 -11.50
N LYS A 61 8.04 7.95 -12.48
CA LYS A 61 8.29 8.29 -13.90
C LYS A 61 9.31 7.37 -14.57
N ALA A 62 9.36 6.11 -14.15
CA ALA A 62 10.25 5.12 -14.74
C ALA A 62 9.88 4.88 -16.21
N THR A 63 10.89 4.71 -17.07
CA THR A 63 10.68 4.36 -18.49
C THR A 63 10.79 2.85 -18.72
N SER A 64 11.30 2.12 -17.73
CA SER A 64 11.50 0.68 -17.76
C SER A 64 11.22 0.08 -16.39
N PHE A 65 10.72 -1.14 -16.42
CA PHE A 65 10.39 -1.89 -15.22
C PHE A 65 10.73 -3.36 -15.45
N HIS A 66 11.40 -3.97 -14.47
CA HIS A 66 11.85 -5.35 -14.52
C HIS A 66 11.39 -6.11 -13.28
N PHE A 67 10.80 -7.28 -13.51
CA PHE A 67 10.45 -8.24 -12.47
C PHE A 67 11.38 -9.44 -12.55
N GLU A 68 12.05 -9.73 -11.44
CA GLU A 68 12.84 -10.94 -11.26
C GLU A 68 12.24 -11.75 -10.12
N ILE A 69 11.93 -13.02 -10.39
CA ILE A 69 11.40 -13.96 -9.41
C ILE A 69 12.40 -15.10 -9.27
N THR A 70 13.00 -15.20 -8.09
CA THR A 70 13.84 -16.34 -7.73
C THR A 70 12.97 -17.33 -6.98
N CYS A 71 12.97 -18.56 -7.46
CA CYS A 71 12.33 -19.66 -6.77
C CYS A 71 13.37 -20.63 -6.22
N ASP A 72 12.95 -21.49 -5.31
CA ASP A 72 13.78 -22.58 -4.85
C ASP A 72 14.37 -23.39 -6.02
N ASN A 73 15.65 -23.70 -5.91
CA ASN A 73 16.28 -24.72 -6.74
C ASN A 73 15.88 -26.07 -6.16
N GLY A 74 14.60 -26.42 -6.25
CA GLY A 74 14.13 -27.75 -5.92
C GLY A 74 15.08 -28.78 -6.54
N SER A 75 15.70 -29.60 -5.70
CA SER A 75 16.63 -30.65 -6.08
C SER A 75 15.88 -31.77 -6.79
N SER A 76 15.40 -31.51 -8.00
CA SER A 76 14.80 -32.50 -8.88
C SER A 76 15.74 -32.71 -10.06
N SER A 77 16.66 -33.65 -9.87
CA SER A 77 17.16 -34.45 -10.98
C SER A 77 15.96 -34.93 -11.81
N SER A 78 15.87 -34.52 -13.08
CA SER A 78 15.43 -35.33 -14.23
C SER A 78 14.92 -34.45 -15.37
N LEU A 79 15.43 -34.79 -16.56
CA LEU A 79 15.11 -34.24 -17.87
C LEU A 79 13.60 -34.04 -18.07
N SER A 80 13.15 -32.79 -18.10
CA SER A 80 12.01 -32.36 -18.91
C SER A 80 12.11 -30.86 -19.12
N SER A 81 12.17 -30.48 -20.38
CA SER A 81 12.39 -29.13 -20.88
C SER A 81 11.08 -28.34 -20.94
N GLU A 82 10.41 -28.20 -19.80
CA GLU A 82 9.41 -27.15 -19.58
C GLU A 82 9.57 -26.66 -18.14
N LYS A 83 9.74 -25.34 -17.97
CA LYS A 83 9.95 -24.74 -16.64
C LYS A 83 8.61 -24.75 -15.89
N ASP A 84 8.27 -25.88 -15.27
CA ASP A 84 7.09 -25.97 -14.43
C ASP A 84 7.32 -25.19 -13.12
N PHE A 85 6.62 -24.05 -13.00
CA PHE A 85 6.63 -23.21 -11.80
C PHE A 85 5.63 -23.68 -10.73
N HIS A 86 4.76 -24.64 -11.05
CA HIS A 86 3.59 -24.99 -10.22
C HIS A 86 3.91 -25.48 -8.80
N ASN A 87 5.13 -25.99 -8.56
CA ASN A 87 5.53 -26.57 -7.28
C ASN A 87 6.80 -25.92 -6.69
N LYS A 88 7.16 -24.72 -7.13
CA LYS A 88 8.33 -24.01 -6.62
C LYS A 88 7.94 -22.92 -5.63
N THR A 89 8.61 -22.89 -4.50
CA THR A 89 8.44 -21.80 -3.52
C THR A 89 9.19 -20.58 -4.03
N ILE A 90 8.51 -19.44 -4.12
CA ILE A 90 9.16 -18.16 -4.40
C ILE A 90 9.99 -17.78 -3.17
N THR A 91 11.29 -17.61 -3.36
CA THR A 91 12.22 -17.21 -2.30
C THR A 91 12.49 -15.71 -2.32
N GLU A 92 12.45 -15.09 -3.49
CA GLU A 92 12.72 -13.67 -3.66
C GLU A 92 11.92 -13.09 -4.83
N ILE A 93 11.42 -11.87 -4.64
CA ILE A 93 10.80 -11.07 -5.69
C ILE A 93 11.53 -9.73 -5.70
N CYS A 94 12.20 -9.43 -6.81
CA CYS A 94 12.85 -8.15 -7.04
C CYS A 94 12.09 -7.37 -8.11
N ALA A 95 11.74 -6.11 -7.79
CA ALA A 95 11.11 -5.19 -8.71
C ALA A 95 12.05 -4.00 -8.91
N ILE A 96 12.62 -3.89 -10.10
CA ILE A 96 13.62 -2.88 -10.45
C ILE A 96 12.98 -1.90 -11.41
N ASN A 97 13.04 -0.62 -11.08
CA ASN A 97 12.63 0.46 -11.97
C ASN A 97 13.76 1.47 -12.11
N ASN A 98 13.74 2.26 -13.17
CA ASN A 98 14.72 3.31 -13.44
C ASN A 98 14.15 4.72 -13.21
N GLY A 99 13.14 4.83 -12.35
CA GLY A 99 12.54 6.10 -11.93
C GLY A 99 13.42 6.87 -10.94
N LEU A 100 12.92 8.03 -10.51
CA LEU A 100 13.58 8.98 -9.59
C LEU A 100 13.54 8.56 -8.11
#